data_AF-A0A1C0V042-F1
#
_entry.id   AF-A0A1C0V042-F1
#
_cell.length_a   1.000
_cell.length_b   1.000
_cell.length_c   1.000
_cell.angle_alpha   90.00
_cell.angle_beta   90.00
_cell.angle_gamma   90.00
#
_symmetry.space_group_name_H-M   'P 1'
#
loop_
_entity.id
_entity.type
_entity.pdbx_description
1 polymer ?
#
loop_
_entity_poly.entity_id
_entity_poly.type
_entity_poly.pdbx_seq_one_letter_code
_entity_poly.pdbx_strand_id
1 'polypeptide(L)'
;MAEEQNPPLDANNRLKQRMRATVPPRDTSILKRLPLDATPSPPKQQEIAVQSDLPKQTKATEKEQKLVAFTLRVENSIDKGLKSLCTQEGITKETFLEAAYLVCLDNEQLMQQVLEIAQERRQERRETGIVRRAQSMTRYLQET
;
A
#
# COMPACT_ATOMS: atom_id res chain seq x y z
N MET A 1 29.24 42.77 -15.33
CA MET A 1 29.27 41.72 -14.29
C MET A 1 28.11 41.95 -13.35
N ALA A 2 27.06 41.14 -13.45
CA ALA A 2 26.01 40.99 -12.45
C ALA A 2 25.18 39.76 -12.83
N GLU A 3 25.52 38.59 -12.29
CA GLU A 3 24.63 37.43 -12.29
C GLU A 3 23.85 37.44 -10.97
N GLU A 4 22.60 37.89 -11.03
CA GLU A 4 21.62 37.74 -9.95
C GLU A 4 21.15 36.29 -9.93
N GLN A 5 21.79 35.46 -9.11
CA GLN A 5 21.32 34.10 -8.83
C GLN A 5 20.16 34.17 -7.84
N ASN A 6 18.93 34.15 -8.36
CA ASN A 6 17.71 34.00 -7.56
C ASN A 6 17.73 32.62 -6.85
N PRO A 7 17.54 32.55 -5.51
CA PRO A 7 17.49 31.29 -4.79
C PRO A 7 16.25 30.47 -5.20
N PRO A 8 16.33 29.13 -5.21
CA PRO A 8 15.21 28.30 -5.62
C PRO A 8 14.05 28.45 -4.61
N LEU A 9 12.92 28.98 -5.09
CA LEU A 9 11.67 29.15 -4.33
C LEU A 9 11.40 27.93 -3.42
N ASP A 10 11.22 28.19 -2.12
CA ASP A 10 10.88 27.22 -1.08
C ASP A 10 9.69 26.33 -1.51
N ALA A 11 9.82 25.02 -1.26
CA ALA A 11 8.83 24.00 -1.65
C ALA A 11 7.43 24.31 -1.10
N ASN A 12 7.34 24.95 0.06
CA ASN A 12 6.06 25.38 0.64
C ASN A 12 5.37 26.48 -0.17
N ASN A 13 6.13 27.45 -0.69
CA ASN A 13 5.58 28.49 -1.56
C ASN A 13 5.08 27.92 -2.88
N ARG A 14 5.79 26.93 -3.45
CA ARG A 14 5.34 26.23 -4.65
C ARG A 14 4.02 25.50 -4.45
N LEU A 15 3.75 24.96 -3.26
CA LEU A 15 2.52 24.22 -2.97
C LEU A 15 1.30 25.14 -2.81
N LYS A 16 1.51 26.34 -2.29
CA LYS A 16 0.45 27.37 -2.10
C LYS A 16 0.08 28.07 -3.41
N GLN A 17 1.04 28.24 -4.31
CA GLN A 17 0.82 28.88 -5.62
C GLN A 17 0.19 27.95 -6.67
N ARG A 18 -0.02 26.67 -6.35
CA ARG A 18 -0.73 25.75 -7.25
C ARG A 18 -2.20 26.14 -7.35
N MET A 19 -2.64 26.49 -8.55
CA MET A 19 -4.06 26.61 -8.90
C MET A 19 -4.72 25.24 -8.72
N ARG A 20 -5.55 25.12 -7.69
CA ARG A 20 -6.31 23.90 -7.42
C ARG A 20 -7.61 23.94 -8.21
N ALA A 21 -7.98 22.82 -8.82
CA ALA A 21 -9.28 22.68 -9.46
C ALA A 21 -10.38 22.90 -8.43
N THR A 22 -11.25 23.87 -8.69
CA THR A 22 -12.41 24.14 -7.84
C THR A 22 -13.49 23.15 -8.22
N VAL A 23 -13.83 22.26 -7.28
CA VAL A 23 -14.88 21.26 -7.50
C VAL A 23 -16.23 21.87 -7.08
N PRO A 24 -17.25 21.83 -7.95
CA PRO A 24 -18.59 22.28 -7.59
C PRO A 24 -19.13 21.50 -6.37
N PRO A 25 -19.87 22.16 -5.46
CA PRO A 25 -20.50 21.46 -4.35
C PRO A 25 -21.52 20.44 -4.86
N ARG A 26 -21.48 19.22 -4.29
CA ARG A 26 -22.42 18.15 -4.61
C ARG A 26 -23.80 18.50 -4.07
N ASP A 27 -24.81 18.39 -4.93
CA ASP A 27 -26.20 18.50 -4.53
C ASP A 27 -26.55 17.35 -3.56
N THR A 28 -27.06 17.69 -2.38
CA THR A 28 -27.39 16.74 -1.29
C THR A 28 -28.90 16.52 -1.17
N SER A 29 -29.68 16.97 -2.16
CA SER A 29 -31.13 16.80 -2.17
C SER A 29 -31.52 15.33 -2.37
N ILE A 30 -32.03 14.71 -1.31
CA ILE A 30 -32.64 13.38 -1.32
C ILE A 30 -34.08 13.55 -1.83
N LEU A 31 -34.26 13.58 -3.15
CA LEU A 31 -35.60 13.57 -3.74
C LEU A 31 -36.19 12.16 -3.75
N LYS A 32 -37.35 12.05 -3.12
CA LYS A 32 -38.20 10.86 -2.94
C LYS A 32 -38.53 10.18 -4.27
N ARG A 33 -38.38 8.84 -4.29
CA ARG A 33 -38.91 7.94 -5.31
C ARG A 33 -40.43 8.02 -5.40
N LEU A 34 -40.97 8.03 -6.63
CA LEU A 34 -42.27 7.48 -7.03
C LEU A 34 -42.12 6.86 -8.45
N PRO A 35 -42.98 5.91 -8.87
CA PRO A 35 -42.55 4.72 -9.62
C PRO A 35 -43.06 4.62 -11.08
N LEU A 36 -42.38 3.71 -11.82
CA LEU A 36 -42.82 2.85 -12.95
C LEU A 36 -43.82 3.40 -13.99
N ASP A 37 -43.43 3.42 -15.28
CA ASP A 37 -44.05 2.51 -16.28
C ASP A 37 -43.38 2.51 -17.69
N ALA A 38 -43.51 1.34 -18.34
CA ALA A 38 -43.57 1.05 -19.78
C ALA A 38 -42.29 0.90 -20.66
N THR A 39 -41.92 -0.36 -20.91
CA THR A 39 -41.31 -0.91 -22.16
C THR A 39 -42.35 -1.04 -23.30
N PRO A 40 -41.99 -1.05 -24.62
CA PRO A 40 -41.60 -2.31 -25.31
C PRO A 40 -40.55 -2.19 -26.48
N SER A 41 -39.94 -3.34 -26.79
CA SER A 41 -38.93 -3.75 -27.82
C SER A 41 -39.49 -4.05 -29.24
N PRO A 42 -38.80 -4.71 -30.24
CA PRO A 42 -37.42 -4.68 -30.86
C PRO A 42 -37.47 -4.63 -32.44
N PRO A 43 -36.40 -4.91 -33.26
CA PRO A 43 -36.17 -6.30 -33.75
C PRO A 43 -34.70 -6.77 -34.08
N LYS A 44 -34.53 -8.09 -33.89
CA LYS A 44 -33.66 -9.16 -34.47
C LYS A 44 -32.53 -8.87 -35.49
N GLN A 45 -31.38 -9.53 -35.28
CA GLN A 45 -30.58 -10.35 -36.23
C GLN A 45 -29.45 -11.06 -35.43
N GLN A 46 -29.53 -12.38 -35.18
CA GLN A 46 -29.03 -13.54 -35.95
C GLN A 46 -27.75 -14.15 -35.37
N GLU A 47 -27.72 -15.48 -35.42
CA GLU A 47 -26.86 -16.46 -34.73
C GLU A 47 -25.40 -16.44 -35.20
N ILE A 48 -24.47 -16.88 -34.33
CA ILE A 48 -23.53 -17.99 -34.60
C ILE A 48 -23.12 -18.59 -33.24
N ALA A 49 -23.37 -19.89 -33.10
CA ALA A 49 -22.92 -20.73 -32.02
C ALA A 49 -21.44 -21.11 -32.20
N VAL A 50 -20.63 -20.95 -31.16
CA VAL A 50 -19.41 -21.74 -30.95
C VAL A 50 -19.43 -22.20 -29.50
N GLN A 51 -19.90 -23.43 -29.30
CA GLN A 51 -19.76 -24.17 -28.05
C GLN A 51 -18.30 -24.63 -27.94
N SER A 52 -17.54 -24.02 -27.04
CA SER A 52 -16.32 -24.62 -26.50
C SER A 52 -16.64 -25.10 -25.09
N ASP A 53 -16.95 -26.39 -24.99
CA ASP A 53 -17.04 -27.13 -23.74
C ASP A 53 -15.67 -27.11 -23.04
N LEU A 54 -15.54 -26.23 -22.05
CA LEU A 54 -14.48 -26.29 -21.05
C LEU A 54 -15.02 -27.05 -19.83
N PRO A 55 -14.36 -28.13 -19.38
CA PRO A 55 -14.84 -28.91 -18.26
C PRO A 55 -14.90 -28.05 -16.99
N LYS A 56 -16.11 -27.98 -16.40
CA LYS A 56 -16.39 -27.43 -15.07
C LYS A 56 -15.43 -28.05 -14.06
N GLN A 57 -14.36 -27.34 -13.72
CA GLN A 57 -13.59 -27.62 -12.53
C GLN A 57 -14.51 -27.47 -11.31
N THR A 58 -14.51 -28.55 -10.54
CA THR A 58 -15.07 -28.71 -9.20
C THR A 58 -15.03 -27.41 -8.42
N LYS A 59 -16.21 -26.95 -7.98
CA LYS A 59 -16.34 -25.94 -6.94
C LYS A 59 -15.71 -26.51 -5.66
N ALA A 60 -14.42 -26.24 -5.47
CA ALA A 60 -13.85 -26.26 -4.14
C ALA A 60 -14.68 -25.27 -3.33
N THR A 61 -15.23 -25.73 -2.20
CA THR A 61 -15.83 -24.86 -1.19
C THR A 61 -14.70 -24.01 -0.63
N GLU A 62 -14.36 -22.94 -1.34
CA GLU A 62 -13.40 -21.93 -0.92
C GLU A 62 -13.98 -21.29 0.33
N LYS A 63 -13.48 -21.71 1.50
CA LYS A 63 -13.62 -20.91 2.70
C LYS A 63 -12.96 -19.58 2.37
N GLU A 64 -13.78 -18.55 2.19
CA GLU A 64 -13.31 -17.20 1.89
C GLU A 64 -12.34 -16.77 3.00
N GLN A 65 -11.04 -16.82 2.69
CA GLN A 65 -10.01 -16.40 3.61
C GLN A 65 -9.98 -14.87 3.62
N LYS A 66 -10.42 -14.28 4.73
CA LYS A 66 -10.42 -12.83 4.88
C LYS A 66 -9.00 -12.32 5.06
N LEU A 67 -8.45 -11.73 4.00
CA LEU A 67 -7.16 -11.05 4.03
C LEU A 67 -7.25 -9.73 4.83
N VAL A 68 -6.21 -9.43 5.61
CA VAL A 68 -6.11 -8.18 6.38
C VAL A 68 -4.96 -7.35 5.82
N ALA A 69 -5.30 -6.21 5.23
CA ALA A 69 -4.31 -5.28 4.72
C ALA A 69 -3.69 -4.44 5.86
N PHE A 70 -2.36 -4.31 5.86
CA PHE A 70 -1.63 -3.44 6.79
C PHE A 70 -0.40 -2.82 6.12
N THR A 71 0.13 -1.74 6.70
CA THR A 71 1.35 -1.10 6.20
C THR A 71 2.56 -1.54 7.02
N LEU A 72 3.58 -2.08 6.35
CA LEU A 72 4.84 -2.48 6.97
C LEU A 72 5.96 -1.50 6.59
N ARG A 73 6.78 -1.11 7.59
CA ARG A 73 7.98 -0.28 7.37
C ARG A 73 9.23 -1.07 7.73
N VAL A 74 10.03 -1.35 6.72
CA VAL A 74 11.27 -2.11 6.81
C VAL A 74 12.46 -1.19 6.52
N GLU A 75 13.63 -1.54 7.04
CA GLU A 75 14.87 -0.84 6.73
C GLU A 75 15.22 -1.01 5.25
N ASN A 76 15.80 0.01 4.60
CA ASN A 76 16.05 0.01 3.16
C ASN A 76 17.00 -1.13 2.72
N SER A 77 18.03 -1.41 3.52
CA SER A 77 18.96 -2.53 3.30
C SER A 77 18.22 -3.87 3.23
N ILE A 78 17.37 -4.13 4.23
CA ILE A 78 16.58 -5.35 4.34
C ILE A 78 15.49 -5.41 3.27
N ASP A 79 14.84 -4.29 2.94
CA ASP A 79 13.80 -4.24 1.90
C ASP A 79 14.34 -4.63 0.51
N LYS A 80 15.56 -4.17 0.17
CA LYS A 80 16.25 -4.53 -1.06
C LYS A 80 16.55 -6.02 -1.13
N GLY A 81 17.10 -6.59 -0.05
CA GLY A 81 17.40 -8.02 0.04
C GLY A 81 16.13 -8.86 -0.08
N LEU A 82 15.09 -8.50 0.67
CA LEU A 82 13.80 -9.18 0.65
C LEU A 82 13.14 -9.12 -0.73
N LYS A 83 13.20 -7.96 -1.41
CA LYS A 83 12.67 -7.81 -2.77
C LYS A 83 13.41 -8.71 -3.77
N SER A 84 14.74 -8.79 -3.67
CA SER A 84 15.54 -9.67 -4.53
C SER A 84 15.15 -11.14 -4.32
N LEU A 85 15.09 -11.60 -3.07
CA LEU A 85 14.69 -12.96 -2.72
C LEU A 85 13.29 -13.28 -3.27
N CYS A 86 12.32 -12.41 -3.02
CA CYS A 86 10.94 -12.58 -3.49
C CYS A 86 10.86 -12.65 -5.02
N THR A 87 11.67 -11.87 -5.73
CA THR A 87 11.69 -11.86 -7.20
C THR A 87 12.32 -13.14 -7.76
N GLN A 88 13.37 -13.65 -7.11
CA GLN A 88 14.05 -14.88 -7.51
C GLN A 88 13.16 -16.11 -7.33
N GLU A 89 12.47 -16.19 -6.19
CA GLU A 89 11.62 -17.33 -5.84
C GLU A 89 10.18 -17.19 -6.36
N GLY A 90 9.83 -16.05 -6.98
CA GLY A 90 8.48 -15.81 -7.51
C GLY A 90 7.39 -15.69 -6.45
N ILE A 91 7.74 -15.24 -5.23
CA ILE A 91 6.81 -15.08 -4.10
C ILE A 91 6.62 -13.60 -3.74
N THR A 92 5.58 -13.28 -2.97
CA THR A 92 5.39 -11.94 -2.42
C THR A 92 5.98 -11.83 -1.01
N LYS A 93 6.23 -10.60 -0.56
CA LYS A 93 6.67 -10.33 0.81
C LYS A 93 5.66 -10.81 1.86
N GLU A 94 4.37 -10.77 1.51
CA GLU A 94 3.26 -11.20 2.36
C GLU A 94 3.31 -12.72 2.56
N THR A 95 3.40 -13.47 1.47
CA THR A 95 3.51 -14.95 1.52
C THR A 95 4.79 -15.39 2.23
N PHE A 96 5.91 -14.68 2.02
CA PHE A 96 7.14 -14.96 2.76
C PHE A 96 6.95 -14.76 4.28
N LEU A 97 6.27 -13.70 4.70
CA LEU A 97 6.01 -13.42 6.11
C LEU A 97 5.10 -14.48 6.75
N GLU A 98 4.06 -14.91 6.03
CA GLU A 98 3.17 -16.00 6.47
C GLU A 98 3.94 -17.31 6.64
N ALA A 99 4.73 -17.69 5.62
CA ALA A 99 5.54 -18.91 5.66
C ALA A 99 6.57 -18.87 6.79
N ALA A 100 7.27 -17.73 6.96
CA ALA A 100 8.24 -17.55 8.03
C ALA A 100 7.59 -17.69 9.41
N TYR A 101 6.38 -17.16 9.60
CA TYR A 101 5.63 -17.30 10.84
C TYR A 101 5.25 -18.76 11.12
N LEU A 102 4.77 -19.50 10.13
CA LEU A 102 4.46 -20.93 10.26
C LEU A 102 5.69 -21.74 10.66
N VAL A 103 6.84 -21.50 10.02
CA VAL A 103 8.10 -22.19 10.37
C VAL A 103 8.54 -21.87 11.80
N CYS A 104 8.34 -20.63 12.26
CA CYS A 104 8.66 -20.27 13.65
C CYS A 104 7.68 -20.93 14.65
N LEU A 105 6.42 -21.15 14.28
CA LEU A 105 5.48 -21.89 15.13
C LEU A 105 5.89 -23.35 15.32
N ASP A 106 6.44 -23.97 14.28
CA ASP A 106 6.88 -25.36 14.32
C ASP A 106 8.20 -25.55 15.09
N ASN A 107 9.04 -24.51 15.16
CA ASN A 107 10.35 -24.55 15.81
C ASN A 107 10.52 -23.42 16.84
N GLU A 108 10.34 -23.78 18.12
CA GLU A 108 10.43 -22.83 19.25
C GLU A 108 11.82 -22.20 19.41
N GLN A 109 12.91 -22.93 19.14
CA GLN A 109 14.26 -22.37 19.23
C GLN A 109 14.48 -21.27 18.19
N LEU A 110 14.00 -21.50 16.96
CA LEU A 110 14.06 -20.50 15.91
C LEU A 110 13.20 -19.28 16.25
N MET A 111 12.00 -19.50 16.81
CA MET A 111 11.14 -18.40 17.27
C MET A 111 11.84 -17.54 18.32
N GLN A 112 12.49 -18.15 19.32
CA GLN A 112 13.22 -17.43 20.35
C GLN A 112 14.36 -16.59 19.77
N GLN A 113 15.14 -17.14 18.83
CA GLN A 113 16.19 -16.40 18.13
C GLN A 113 15.63 -15.21 17.33
N VAL A 114 14.55 -15.42 16.60
CA VAL A 114 13.88 -14.35 15.84
C VAL A 114 13.38 -13.25 16.78
N LEU A 115 12.82 -13.61 17.95
CA LEU A 115 12.35 -12.65 18.95
C LEU A 115 13.49 -11.83 19.54
N GLU A 116 14.62 -12.44 19.87
CA GLU A 116 15.80 -11.75 20.39
C GLU A 116 16.32 -10.70 19.39
N ILE A 117 16.55 -11.11 18.13
CA ILE A 117 16.98 -10.22 17.05
C ILE A 117 15.94 -9.11 16.80
N ALA A 118 14.65 -9.44 16.86
CA ALA A 118 13.59 -8.46 16.68
C ALA A 118 13.55 -7.40 17.80
N GLN A 119 13.82 -7.81 19.05
CA GLN A 119 13.90 -6.89 20.19
C GLN A 119 15.10 -5.95 20.08
N GLU A 120 16.27 -6.49 19.73
CA GLU A 120 17.49 -5.69 19.50
C GLU A 120 17.27 -4.64 18.40
N ARG A 121 16.78 -5.06 17.22
CA ARG A 121 16.47 -4.15 16.11
C ARG A 121 15.42 -3.10 16.47
N ARG A 122 14.45 -3.44 17.32
CA ARG A 122 13.45 -2.48 17.80
C ARG A 122 14.10 -1.41 18.67
N GLN A 123 15.04 -1.79 19.52
CA GLN A 123 15.79 -0.87 20.37
C GLN A 123 16.70 0.05 19.54
N GLU A 124 17.45 -0.49 18.59
CA GLU A 124 18.27 0.30 17.66
C GLU A 124 17.45 1.35 16.90
N ARG A 125 16.26 0.97 16.42
CA ARG A 125 15.34 1.91 15.74
C ARG A 125 14.88 3.03 16.66
N ARG A 126 14.63 2.73 17.93
CA ARG A 126 14.25 3.72 18.93
C ARG A 126 15.38 4.72 19.16
N GLU A 127 16.59 4.23 19.36
CA GLU A 127 17.78 5.07 19.59
C GLU A 127 18.09 5.95 18.38
N THR A 128 18.07 5.37 17.18
CA THR A 128 18.21 6.12 15.93
C THR A 128 17.16 7.23 15.81
N GLY A 129 15.92 6.95 16.22
CA GLY A 129 14.85 7.95 16.26
C GLY A 129 15.13 9.09 17.23
N ILE A 130 15.66 8.77 18.42
CA ILE A 130 16.05 9.77 19.43
C ILE A 130 17.19 10.63 18.91
N VAL A 131 18.23 10.02 18.34
CA VAL A 131 19.39 10.73 17.77
C VAL A 131 18.94 11.69 16.66
N ARG A 132 18.09 11.23 15.74
CA ARG A 132 17.54 12.09 14.66
C ARG A 132 16.76 13.27 15.22
N ARG A 133 15.96 13.05 16.27
CA ARG A 133 15.22 14.12 16.94
C ARG A 133 16.17 15.14 17.57
N ALA A 134 17.17 14.68 18.32
CA ALA A 134 18.16 15.53 18.97
C ALA A 134 18.93 16.37 17.93
N GLN A 135 19.43 15.73 16.87
CA GLN A 135 20.11 16.42 15.76
C GLN A 135 19.24 17.49 15.11
N SER A 136 17.96 17.20 14.90
CA SER A 136 17.01 18.17 14.35
C SER A 136 16.82 19.39 15.26
N MET A 137 16.78 19.18 16.59
CA MET A 137 16.67 20.28 17.56
C MET A 137 17.94 21.13 17.62
N THR A 138 19.12 20.49 17.61
CA THR A 138 20.40 21.21 17.61
C THR A 138 20.57 22.08 16.36
N ARG A 139 20.20 21.58 15.17
CA ARG A 139 20.24 22.37 13.93
C ARG A 139 19.36 23.62 14.02
N TYR A 140 18.14 23.48 14.54
CA TYR A 140 17.23 24.61 14.70
C TYR A 140 17.82 25.72 15.61
N LEU A 141 18.47 25.33 16.71
CA LEU A 141 19.11 26.27 17.64
C LEU A 141 20.37 26.95 17.09
N GLN A 142 21.00 26.39 16.06
CA GLN A 142 22.18 26.99 15.41
C GLN A 142 21.82 27.99 14.30
N GLU A 143 20.58 27.93 13.79
CA GLU A 143 20.08 28.81 12.73
C GLU A 143 19.39 30.08 13.29
N THR A 144 19.23 30.18 14.61
CA THR A 144 18.75 31.36 15.37
C THR A 144 19.89 32.12 16.00
#